data_AF-A0A970NM36-F1
#
_entry.id   AF-A0A970NM36-F1
#
_cell.length_a   1.000
_cell.length_b   1.000
_cell.length_c   1.000
_cell.angle_alpha   90.00
_cell.angle_beta   90.00
_cell.angle_gamma   90.00
#
_symmetry.space_group_name_H-M   'P 1'
#
loop_
_entity.id
_entity.type
_entity.pdbx_description
1 polymer ?
#
loop_
_entity_poly.entity_id
_entity_poly.type
_entity_poly.pdbx_seq_one_letter_code
_entity_poly.pdbx_strand_id
1 'polypeptide(L)'
;MNFSNTAFLKKILAVFIFLLLVTSPEILSRSAHPSYIESLSQKEENQLFRSLLSKNKLGFDELMNDYSWFNGNIMLIKNHRVIYQHCQGYANFRTRELLTPESSFELASVSKQFTAVAILQLYERGQLDIDDKLNKYIPELTYDEVTIRHLLNHTSGLPNYMWFVEDSWEKPYYPDNEDMIALLVDEKAKLLFRAGTIHSYSNTGYAILASVIERVTKQSFTRFLYENIFDPLEMYNTFTSAELIDSTIQIKSMALGHRTIRRGLLSITPSVHNRILGDKGIHSTLEDLYKWDQGLYSDKILSQETLKQAYEPTMLSKKRNVPYGFGFRTGDLEGERYVYHHGLWEGFRNAFVRYINSGDAVIILNNANQRGYNYVLDKFQKIIEEDDFQLTPVQQIAFDIATEGRSAVEFISNNNVVDKLSVNEKDILEITSLLVEMDKPAIAGLIYEFFENNGLIKQSTSNIVSVD
;
A
#
# COMPACT_ATOMS: atom_id res chain seq x y z
N MET A 1 10.58 -35.65 26.63
CA MET A 1 9.20 -35.20 26.90
C MET A 1 8.70 -34.47 25.67
N ASN A 2 7.49 -34.81 25.25
CA ASN A 2 6.92 -34.65 23.91
C ASN A 2 6.66 -33.20 23.48
N PHE A 3 7.20 -32.82 22.31
CA PHE A 3 6.61 -31.82 21.42
C PHE A 3 6.78 -32.33 19.98
N SER A 4 5.71 -32.25 19.17
CA SER A 4 5.65 -32.24 17.69
C SER A 4 4.67 -33.19 16.96
N ASN A 5 3.71 -33.83 17.62
CA ASN A 5 2.68 -34.62 16.90
C ASN A 5 1.40 -33.85 16.53
N THR A 6 1.19 -32.62 17.00
CA THR A 6 -0.07 -31.88 16.79
C THR A 6 -0.22 -31.33 15.39
N ALA A 7 0.85 -30.83 14.77
CA ALA A 7 0.81 -30.33 13.39
C ALA A 7 0.65 -31.46 12.37
N PHE A 8 1.29 -32.60 12.62
CA PHE A 8 1.17 -33.80 11.77
C PHE A 8 -0.22 -34.42 11.86
N LEU A 9 -0.80 -34.53 13.08
CA LEU A 9 -2.18 -34.98 13.24
C LEU A 9 -3.20 -34.01 12.62
N LYS A 10 -2.98 -32.69 12.70
CA LYS A 10 -3.85 -31.71 12.01
C LYS A 10 -3.81 -31.88 10.49
N LYS A 11 -2.63 -32.12 9.90
CA LYS A 11 -2.49 -32.40 8.45
C LYS A 11 -3.17 -33.69 8.03
N ILE A 12 -3.06 -34.76 8.82
CA ILE A 12 -3.78 -36.03 8.55
C ILE A 12 -5.28 -35.83 8.68
N LEU A 13 -5.74 -35.11 9.71
CA LEU A 13 -7.16 -34.84 9.92
C LEU A 13 -7.75 -34.01 8.78
N ALA A 14 -7.01 -33.01 8.27
CA ALA A 14 -7.43 -32.22 7.11
C ALA A 14 -7.56 -33.06 5.83
N VAL A 15 -6.62 -33.98 5.57
CA VAL A 15 -6.69 -34.92 4.43
C VAL A 15 -7.86 -35.90 4.57
N PHE A 16 -8.12 -36.41 5.77
CA PHE A 16 -9.28 -37.27 6.03
C PHE A 16 -10.61 -36.52 5.91
N ILE A 17 -10.65 -35.27 6.38
CA ILE A 17 -11.82 -34.39 6.23
C ILE A 17 -12.03 -34.08 4.74
N PHE A 18 -10.99 -33.86 3.95
CA PHE A 18 -11.09 -33.68 2.49
C PHE A 18 -11.70 -34.92 1.80
N LEU A 19 -11.23 -36.13 2.11
CA LEU A 19 -11.80 -37.38 1.58
C LEU A 19 -13.27 -37.60 2.00
N LEU A 20 -13.64 -37.16 3.21
CA LEU A 20 -15.02 -37.21 3.71
C LEU A 20 -15.93 -36.11 3.12
N LEU A 21 -15.39 -34.93 2.82
CA LEU A 21 -16.14 -33.82 2.23
C LEU A 21 -16.43 -34.05 0.75
N VAL A 22 -15.48 -34.63 0.00
CA VAL A 22 -15.65 -35.06 -1.40
C VAL A 22 -16.74 -36.15 -1.52
N THR A 23 -17.04 -36.88 -0.44
CA THR A 23 -18.06 -37.93 -0.41
C THR A 23 -19.38 -37.50 0.26
N SER A 24 -19.52 -36.24 0.68
CA SER A 24 -20.75 -35.75 1.34
C SER A 24 -21.80 -35.21 0.33
N PRO A 25 -23.03 -35.75 0.30
CA PRO A 25 -24.05 -35.38 -0.70
C PRO A 25 -24.49 -33.90 -0.66
N GLU A 26 -24.32 -33.22 0.48
CA GLU A 26 -24.72 -31.82 0.65
C GLU A 26 -23.79 -30.84 -0.09
N ILE A 27 -22.50 -31.15 -0.23
CA ILE A 27 -21.53 -30.32 -0.97
C ILE A 27 -21.74 -30.46 -2.49
N LEU A 28 -22.07 -31.67 -2.94
CA LEU A 28 -22.50 -31.95 -4.32
C LEU A 28 -23.78 -31.20 -4.71
N SER A 29 -24.63 -30.84 -3.74
CA SER A 29 -25.85 -30.09 -4.01
C SER A 29 -25.61 -28.58 -4.20
N ARG A 30 -24.56 -28.01 -3.60
CA ARG A 30 -24.14 -26.61 -3.84
C ARG A 30 -23.38 -26.43 -5.15
N SER A 31 -22.70 -27.47 -5.63
CA SER A 31 -22.03 -27.48 -6.95
C SER A 31 -22.99 -27.75 -8.12
N ALA A 32 -24.26 -28.07 -7.86
CA ALA A 32 -25.27 -28.37 -8.88
C ALA A 32 -25.88 -27.13 -9.56
N HIS A 33 -25.51 -25.90 -9.15
CA HIS A 33 -25.83 -24.69 -9.90
C HIS A 33 -24.62 -24.26 -10.76
N PRO A 34 -24.68 -24.44 -12.10
CA PRO A 34 -23.55 -24.18 -13.01
C PRO A 34 -23.16 -22.70 -13.18
N SER A 35 -23.69 -21.79 -12.36
CA SER A 35 -23.53 -20.33 -12.49
C SER A 35 -22.91 -19.63 -11.28
N TYR A 36 -22.47 -20.35 -10.24
CA TYR A 36 -21.76 -19.75 -9.10
C TYR A 36 -20.34 -20.31 -9.04
N ILE A 37 -19.41 -19.65 -9.72
CA ILE A 37 -17.99 -19.91 -9.55
C ILE A 37 -17.56 -19.14 -8.32
N GLU A 38 -17.24 -19.86 -7.24
CA GLU A 38 -16.58 -19.28 -6.09
C GLU A 38 -15.16 -18.85 -6.54
N SER A 39 -14.92 -17.54 -6.63
CA SER A 39 -13.59 -16.97 -6.92
C SER A 39 -12.93 -16.50 -5.63
N LEU A 40 -11.60 -16.41 -5.64
CA LEU A 40 -10.85 -15.79 -4.56
C LEU A 40 -11.04 -14.27 -4.60
N SER A 41 -11.17 -13.64 -3.44
CA SER A 41 -11.00 -12.19 -3.28
C SER A 41 -9.52 -11.82 -3.42
N GLN A 42 -9.20 -10.56 -3.75
CA GLN A 42 -7.81 -10.10 -3.90
C GLN A 42 -6.92 -10.41 -2.67
N LYS A 43 -7.52 -10.37 -1.47
CA LYS A 43 -6.83 -10.72 -0.22
C LYS A 43 -6.50 -12.20 -0.16
N GLU A 44 -7.44 -13.06 -0.53
CA GLU A 44 -7.24 -14.52 -0.59
C GLU A 44 -6.25 -14.89 -1.70
N GLU A 45 -6.30 -14.23 -2.86
CA GLU A 45 -5.31 -14.43 -3.93
C GLU A 45 -3.90 -14.12 -3.45
N ASN A 46 -3.69 -12.96 -2.81
CA ASN A 46 -2.39 -12.59 -2.25
C ASN A 46 -1.96 -13.54 -1.12
N GLN A 47 -2.89 -14.07 -0.33
CA GLN A 47 -2.60 -15.08 0.68
C GLN A 47 -2.14 -16.41 0.05
N LEU A 48 -2.86 -16.87 -0.97
CA LEU A 48 -2.52 -18.10 -1.70
C LEU A 48 -1.18 -17.92 -2.40
N PHE A 49 -0.98 -16.84 -3.17
CA PHE A 49 0.26 -16.56 -3.89
C PHE A 49 1.48 -16.59 -2.97
N ARG A 50 1.42 -15.92 -1.81
CA ARG A 50 2.48 -15.96 -0.79
C ARG A 50 2.74 -17.35 -0.24
N SER A 51 1.68 -18.10 0.03
CA SER A 51 1.80 -19.48 0.53
C SER A 51 2.43 -20.40 -0.52
N LEU A 52 2.19 -20.11 -1.81
CA LEU A 52 2.74 -20.86 -2.93
C LEU A 52 4.15 -20.43 -3.33
N LEU A 53 4.55 -19.18 -3.06
CA LEU A 53 5.88 -18.62 -3.33
C LEU A 53 6.98 -19.46 -2.65
N SER A 54 7.33 -20.51 -3.39
CA SER A 54 8.26 -21.61 -3.16
C SER A 54 8.36 -22.23 -1.76
N LYS A 55 7.29 -22.33 -0.96
CA LYS A 55 7.17 -23.26 0.20
C LYS A 55 8.28 -23.23 1.30
N ASN A 56 9.36 -22.43 1.19
CA ASN A 56 10.42 -22.21 2.20
C ASN A 56 11.58 -21.25 1.82
N LYS A 57 11.65 -20.63 0.63
CA LYS A 57 12.88 -19.92 0.24
C LYS A 57 13.04 -18.51 0.85
N LEU A 58 11.95 -17.88 1.26
CA LEU A 58 11.97 -16.42 1.44
C LEU A 58 12.76 -15.94 2.66
N GLY A 59 12.93 -16.75 3.71
CA GLY A 59 13.76 -16.40 4.88
C GLY A 59 13.49 -15.01 5.49
N PHE A 60 12.37 -14.36 5.14
CA PHE A 60 12.17 -12.94 5.45
C PHE A 60 11.96 -12.73 6.94
N ASP A 61 11.26 -13.65 7.60
CA ASP A 61 11.11 -13.60 9.06
C ASP A 61 12.45 -13.87 9.76
N GLU A 62 13.31 -14.72 9.18
CA GLU A 62 14.67 -14.94 9.67
C GLU A 62 15.51 -13.67 9.51
N LEU A 63 15.42 -13.00 8.35
CA LEU A 63 16.04 -11.70 8.10
C LEU A 63 15.54 -10.63 9.09
N MET A 64 14.24 -10.63 9.41
CA MET A 64 13.68 -9.67 10.37
C MET A 64 14.19 -9.89 11.80
N ASN A 65 14.68 -11.09 12.15
CA ASN A 65 15.35 -11.32 13.43
C ASN A 65 16.65 -10.51 13.55
N ASP A 66 17.38 -10.30 12.45
CA ASP A 66 18.58 -9.43 12.42
C ASP A 66 18.21 -7.96 12.66
N TYR A 67 16.94 -7.62 12.41
CA TYR A 67 16.35 -6.31 12.66
C TYR A 67 15.37 -6.32 13.82
N SER A 68 15.64 -7.10 14.89
CA SER A 68 14.81 -7.12 16.11
C SER A 68 14.55 -5.75 16.76
N TRP A 69 15.37 -4.74 16.44
CA TRP A 69 15.17 -3.37 16.87
C TRP A 69 14.05 -2.64 16.09
N PHE A 70 13.71 -3.09 14.89
CA PHE A 70 12.67 -2.49 14.03
C PHE A 70 11.30 -2.57 14.71
N ASN A 71 10.55 -1.47 14.64
CA ASN A 71 9.21 -1.36 15.22
C ASN A 71 8.25 -0.77 14.18
N GLY A 72 7.62 -1.62 13.39
CA GLY A 72 6.85 -1.20 12.24
C GLY A 72 6.25 -2.36 11.45
N ASN A 73 5.66 -2.00 10.32
CA ASN A 73 5.04 -2.89 9.36
C ASN A 73 5.74 -2.77 7.99
N ILE A 74 5.96 -3.90 7.32
CA ILE A 74 6.64 -3.98 6.01
C ILE A 74 5.76 -4.75 5.04
N MET A 75 5.73 -4.30 3.78
CA MET A 75 5.14 -5.02 2.66
C MET A 75 6.06 -4.96 1.45
N LEU A 76 6.21 -6.11 0.79
CA LEU A 76 6.84 -6.24 -0.53
C LEU A 76 5.79 -6.68 -1.53
N ILE A 77 5.79 -6.01 -2.67
CA ILE A 77 4.89 -6.26 -3.79
C ILE A 77 5.75 -6.59 -5.00
N LYS A 78 5.57 -7.76 -5.60
CA LYS A 78 6.25 -8.17 -6.83
C LYS A 78 5.21 -8.44 -7.90
N ASN A 79 5.37 -7.86 -9.08
CA ASN A 79 4.43 -8.00 -10.20
C ASN A 79 2.97 -7.76 -9.75
N HIS A 80 2.70 -6.63 -9.09
CA HIS A 80 1.39 -6.25 -8.54
C HIS A 80 0.82 -7.13 -7.42
N ARG A 81 1.56 -8.13 -6.94
CA ARG A 81 1.11 -9.07 -5.91
C ARG A 81 1.93 -8.94 -4.64
N VAL A 82 1.27 -9.01 -3.48
CA VAL A 82 1.97 -8.99 -2.19
C VAL A 82 2.75 -10.29 -2.03
N ILE A 83 4.07 -10.22 -1.86
CA ILE A 83 4.94 -11.39 -1.65
C ILE A 83 5.43 -11.53 -0.21
N TYR A 84 5.41 -10.43 0.55
CA TYR A 84 5.76 -10.43 1.96
C TYR A 84 4.98 -9.37 2.70
N GLN A 85 4.58 -9.69 3.92
CA GLN A 85 3.95 -8.76 4.84
C GLN A 85 4.34 -9.14 6.26
N HIS A 86 4.86 -8.18 7.02
CA HIS A 86 5.32 -8.40 8.38
C HIS A 86 4.98 -7.25 9.30
N CYS A 87 4.67 -7.57 10.55
CA CYS A 87 4.41 -6.61 11.61
C CYS A 87 5.31 -6.96 12.79
N GLN A 88 6.04 -6.00 13.33
CA GLN A 88 6.98 -6.23 14.43
C GLN A 88 6.99 -5.08 15.41
N GLY A 89 6.91 -5.40 16.70
CA GLY A 89 7.00 -4.43 17.78
C GLY A 89 5.64 -3.92 18.25
N TYR A 90 5.61 -2.68 18.75
CA TYR A 90 4.48 -2.14 19.50
C TYR A 90 3.86 -0.91 18.85
N ALA A 91 2.52 -0.92 18.72
CA ALA A 91 1.73 0.25 18.35
C ALA A 91 1.86 1.32 19.45
N ASN A 92 1.85 0.89 20.71
CA ASN A 92 2.03 1.73 21.88
C ASN A 92 3.03 1.07 22.84
N PHE A 93 4.22 1.68 22.95
CA PHE A 93 5.31 1.12 23.75
C PHE A 93 5.01 1.10 25.26
N ARG A 94 4.15 2.01 25.75
CA ARG A 94 3.76 2.09 27.16
C ARG A 94 2.82 0.96 27.55
N THR A 95 1.79 0.73 26.75
CA THR A 95 0.78 -0.32 27.02
C THR A 95 1.21 -1.69 26.52
N ARG A 96 2.26 -1.76 25.69
CA ARG A 96 2.71 -2.96 24.98
C ARG A 96 1.67 -3.54 24.03
N GLU A 97 0.80 -2.69 23.51
CA GLU A 97 -0.08 -3.05 22.40
C GLU A 97 0.78 -3.36 21.17
N LEU A 98 0.60 -4.54 20.59
CA LEU A 98 1.37 -5.00 19.44
C LEU A 98 0.92 -4.30 18.16
N LEU A 99 1.84 -4.12 17.22
CA LEU A 99 1.48 -3.77 15.85
C LEU A 99 0.78 -4.95 15.18
N THR A 100 -0.25 -4.65 14.39
CA THR A 100 -0.99 -5.61 13.57
C THR A 100 -1.09 -5.11 12.14
N PRO A 101 -1.54 -5.94 11.17
CA PRO A 101 -1.84 -5.49 9.82
C PRO A 101 -2.81 -4.30 9.73
N GLU A 102 -3.71 -4.18 10.71
CA GLU A 102 -4.73 -3.14 10.81
C GLU A 102 -4.23 -1.86 11.51
N SER A 103 -3.02 -1.86 12.07
CA SER A 103 -2.44 -0.67 12.69
C SER A 103 -2.18 0.41 11.64
N SER A 104 -2.84 1.56 11.83
CA SER A 104 -2.64 2.74 10.97
C SER A 104 -1.43 3.55 11.43
N PHE A 105 -0.68 4.12 10.49
CA PHE A 105 0.50 4.95 10.75
C PHE A 105 0.34 6.31 10.09
N GLU A 106 0.81 7.37 10.75
CA GLU A 106 0.90 8.68 10.11
C GLU A 106 1.94 8.63 8.98
N LEU A 107 1.48 8.88 7.76
CA LEU A 107 2.28 8.75 6.55
C LEU A 107 3.34 9.83 6.40
N ALA A 108 3.27 10.88 7.20
CA ALA A 108 4.09 12.07 7.08
C ALA A 108 4.07 12.56 5.62
N SER A 109 5.23 12.84 5.03
CA SER A 109 5.30 13.35 3.66
C SER A 109 4.92 12.38 2.54
N VAL A 110 4.68 11.09 2.81
CA VAL A 110 4.04 10.20 1.79
C VAL A 110 2.63 10.72 1.46
N SER A 111 1.97 11.42 2.39
CA SER A 111 0.67 12.09 2.18
C SER A 111 0.63 13.03 0.96
N LYS A 112 1.78 13.59 0.57
CA LYS A 112 1.89 14.51 -0.58
C LYS A 112 1.44 13.86 -1.89
N GLN A 113 1.60 12.54 -2.04
CA GLN A 113 1.13 11.82 -3.23
C GLN A 113 -0.39 11.97 -3.39
N PHE A 114 -1.14 11.83 -2.28
CA PHE A 114 -2.60 11.97 -2.27
C PHE A 114 -3.03 13.40 -2.59
N THR A 115 -2.37 14.41 -2.02
CA THR A 115 -2.65 15.82 -2.33
C THR A 115 -2.36 16.15 -3.79
N ALA A 116 -1.25 15.67 -4.34
CA ALA A 116 -0.92 15.87 -5.75
C ALA A 116 -1.95 15.22 -6.66
N VAL A 117 -2.34 13.97 -6.38
CA VAL A 117 -3.39 13.28 -7.14
C VAL A 117 -4.73 13.99 -7.05
N ALA A 118 -5.13 14.49 -5.87
CA ALA A 118 -6.35 15.26 -5.71
C ALA A 118 -6.35 16.55 -6.57
N ILE A 119 -5.22 17.27 -6.63
CA ILE A 119 -5.05 18.43 -7.54
C ILE A 119 -5.17 18.00 -9.00
N LEU A 120 -4.57 16.87 -9.37
CA LEU A 120 -4.61 16.35 -10.73
C LEU A 120 -6.02 15.86 -11.13
N GLN A 121 -6.82 15.36 -10.20
CA GLN A 121 -8.22 15.06 -10.44
C GLN A 121 -9.02 16.32 -10.76
N LEU A 122 -8.76 17.44 -10.07
CA LEU A 122 -9.37 18.73 -10.39
C LEU A 122 -8.91 19.25 -11.76
N TYR A 123 -7.65 19.01 -12.12
CA TYR A 123 -7.10 19.32 -13.44
C TYR A 123 -7.78 18.52 -14.56
N GLU A 124 -7.91 17.20 -14.42
CA GLU A 124 -8.60 16.36 -15.42
C GLU A 124 -10.08 16.74 -15.58
N ARG A 125 -10.72 17.21 -14.52
CA ARG A 125 -12.11 17.71 -14.54
C ARG A 125 -12.24 19.13 -15.11
N GLY A 126 -11.13 19.78 -15.49
CA GLY A 126 -11.11 21.16 -15.97
C GLY A 126 -11.52 22.20 -14.92
N GLN A 127 -11.46 21.85 -13.63
CA GLN A 127 -11.83 22.74 -12.52
C GLN A 127 -10.70 23.68 -12.11
N LEU A 128 -9.46 23.30 -12.42
CA LEU A 128 -8.28 24.17 -12.34
C LEU A 128 -7.30 23.82 -13.45
N ASP A 129 -6.40 24.74 -13.80
CA ASP A 129 -5.20 24.45 -14.57
C ASP A 129 -3.99 24.43 -13.62
N ILE A 130 -3.07 23.48 -13.80
CA ILE A 130 -1.85 23.41 -12.98
C ILE A 130 -0.91 24.59 -13.25
N ASP A 131 -1.03 25.29 -14.37
CA ASP A 131 -0.28 26.51 -14.68
C ASP A 131 -0.98 27.80 -14.24
N ASP A 132 -2.18 27.70 -13.64
CA ASP A 132 -2.83 28.85 -13.04
C ASP A 132 -2.01 29.45 -11.90
N LYS A 133 -2.09 30.78 -11.78
CA LYS A 133 -1.53 31.53 -10.67
C LYS A 133 -2.22 31.17 -9.36
N LEU A 134 -1.46 31.05 -8.27
CA LEU A 134 -2.00 30.73 -6.94
C LEU A 134 -3.04 31.75 -6.47
N ASN A 135 -2.78 33.04 -6.70
CA ASN A 135 -3.67 34.13 -6.32
C ASN A 135 -5.05 34.10 -7.02
N LYS A 136 -5.24 33.28 -8.06
CA LYS A 136 -6.55 32.99 -8.65
C LYS A 136 -7.47 32.26 -7.67
N TYR A 137 -6.90 31.39 -6.83
CA TYR A 137 -7.64 30.54 -5.89
C TYR A 137 -7.59 31.04 -4.45
N ILE A 138 -6.50 31.70 -4.08
CA ILE A 138 -6.26 32.27 -2.75
C ILE A 138 -5.79 33.72 -2.93
N PRO A 139 -6.70 34.66 -3.24
CA PRO A 139 -6.35 36.04 -3.62
C PRO A 139 -5.66 36.83 -2.51
N GLU A 140 -5.83 36.44 -1.24
CA GLU A 140 -5.15 37.03 -0.09
C GLU A 140 -3.64 36.73 -0.08
N LEU A 141 -3.18 35.66 -0.73
CA LEU A 141 -1.76 35.37 -0.90
C LEU A 141 -1.22 36.09 -2.15
N THR A 142 -0.57 37.23 -1.93
CA THR A 142 0.01 38.07 -2.99
C THR A 142 1.35 37.53 -3.52
N TYR A 143 1.33 36.30 -4.04
CA TYR A 143 2.47 35.62 -4.68
C TYR A 143 2.27 35.51 -6.19
N ASP A 144 2.26 36.66 -6.89
CA ASP A 144 1.82 36.78 -8.29
C ASP A 144 2.58 35.90 -9.31
N GLU A 145 3.80 35.48 -8.97
CA GLU A 145 4.62 34.60 -9.83
C GLU A 145 4.40 33.11 -9.58
N VAL A 146 3.79 32.73 -8.45
CA VAL A 146 3.62 31.32 -8.04
C VAL A 146 2.41 30.70 -8.76
N THR A 147 2.59 29.48 -9.26
CA THR A 147 1.53 28.68 -9.90
C THR A 147 1.28 27.41 -9.10
N ILE A 148 0.19 26.70 -9.39
CA ILE A 148 -0.08 25.39 -8.80
C ILE A 148 1.06 24.39 -9.09
N ARG A 149 1.60 24.40 -10.32
CA ARG A 149 2.77 23.60 -10.73
C ARG A 149 4.00 23.93 -9.88
N HIS A 150 4.23 25.20 -9.55
CA HIS A 150 5.34 25.58 -8.68
C HIS A 150 5.21 24.98 -7.27
N LEU A 151 3.98 24.84 -6.75
CA LEU A 151 3.72 24.17 -5.46
C LEU A 151 3.97 22.67 -5.56
N LEU A 152 3.39 22.00 -6.57
CA LEU A 152 3.55 20.56 -6.80
C LEU A 152 5.02 20.14 -6.93
N ASN A 153 5.83 20.96 -7.59
CA ASN A 153 7.24 20.69 -7.90
C ASN A 153 8.25 21.24 -6.87
N HIS A 154 7.81 21.80 -5.74
CA HIS A 154 8.71 22.44 -4.75
C HIS A 154 9.60 23.55 -5.34
N THR A 155 9.04 24.39 -6.21
CA THR A 155 9.77 25.49 -6.86
C THR A 155 9.15 26.86 -6.60
N SER A 156 8.24 26.98 -5.63
CA SER A 156 7.50 28.21 -5.34
C SER A 156 8.32 29.31 -4.66
N GLY A 157 9.29 28.93 -3.82
CA GLY A 157 10.02 29.87 -2.98
C GLY A 157 9.31 30.25 -1.67
N LEU A 158 8.21 29.58 -1.33
CA LEU A 158 7.47 29.86 -0.10
C LEU A 158 8.30 29.55 1.15
N PRO A 159 8.22 30.40 2.21
CA PRO A 159 8.84 30.11 3.49
C PRO A 159 8.12 28.96 4.21
N ASN A 160 8.76 28.35 5.21
CA ASN A 160 8.16 27.25 5.96
C ASN A 160 7.11 27.79 6.94
N TYR A 161 5.84 27.43 6.75
CA TYR A 161 4.72 27.91 7.57
C TYR A 161 4.89 27.54 9.05
N MET A 162 5.56 26.41 9.33
CA MET A 162 5.75 25.91 10.70
C MET A 162 6.50 26.93 11.57
N TRP A 163 7.40 27.73 10.99
CA TRP A 163 8.11 28.78 11.73
C TRP A 163 7.15 29.86 12.24
N PHE A 164 6.13 30.23 11.46
CA PHE A 164 5.15 31.23 11.85
C PHE A 164 4.16 30.67 12.87
N VAL A 165 3.78 29.39 12.75
CA VAL A 165 2.95 28.73 13.76
C VAL A 165 3.70 28.63 15.09
N GLU A 166 4.99 28.27 15.08
CA GLU A 166 5.80 28.17 16.31
C GLU A 166 6.06 29.52 16.99
N ASP A 167 6.19 30.59 16.20
CA ASP A 167 6.48 31.93 16.73
C ASP A 167 5.22 32.67 17.19
N SER A 168 4.10 32.50 16.49
CA SER A 168 2.95 33.43 16.60
C SER A 168 1.64 32.75 17.04
N TRP A 169 1.57 31.41 17.07
CA TRP A 169 0.32 30.71 17.38
C TRP A 169 0.12 30.47 18.88
N GLU A 170 -0.62 31.39 19.54
CA GLU A 170 -0.91 31.32 20.98
C GLU A 170 -2.37 30.90 21.30
N LYS A 171 -3.16 30.52 20.28
CA LYS A 171 -4.58 30.20 20.47
C LYS A 171 -4.78 28.82 21.12
N PRO A 172 -5.87 28.60 21.88
CA PRO A 172 -6.10 27.36 22.63
C PRO A 172 -6.61 26.19 21.77
N TYR A 173 -6.37 26.23 20.45
CA TYR A 173 -6.81 25.22 19.49
C TYR A 173 -5.75 25.00 18.42
N TYR A 174 -5.80 23.84 17.76
CA TYR A 174 -4.88 23.50 16.67
C TYR A 174 -5.21 24.32 15.41
N PRO A 175 -4.25 25.07 14.83
CA PRO A 175 -4.49 25.80 13.58
C PRO A 175 -4.81 24.83 12.45
N ASP A 176 -5.73 25.20 11.56
CA ASP A 176 -5.88 24.52 10.27
C ASP A 176 -5.22 25.28 9.11
N ASN A 177 -5.47 24.78 7.90
CA ASN A 177 -5.01 25.37 6.66
C ASN A 177 -5.46 26.83 6.49
N GLU A 178 -6.66 27.23 6.92
CA GLU A 178 -7.12 28.61 6.81
C GLU A 178 -6.41 29.52 7.82
N ASP A 179 -6.22 29.06 9.06
CA ASP A 179 -5.39 29.75 10.04
C ASP A 179 -3.94 29.92 9.55
N MET A 180 -3.39 28.90 8.89
CA MET A 180 -2.05 28.96 8.28
C MET A 180 -1.97 30.00 7.16
N ILE A 181 -2.97 30.09 6.29
CA ILE A 181 -3.05 31.14 5.27
C ILE A 181 -3.11 32.52 5.92
N ALA A 182 -3.98 32.70 6.93
CA ALA A 182 -4.11 33.96 7.65
C ALA A 182 -2.78 34.39 8.29
N LEU A 183 -2.07 33.47 8.94
CA LEU A 183 -0.74 33.73 9.51
C LEU A 183 0.27 34.20 8.44
N LEU A 184 0.33 33.54 7.29
CA LEU A 184 1.26 33.95 6.22
C LEU A 184 0.95 35.37 5.69
N VAL A 185 -0.33 35.74 5.65
CA VAL A 185 -0.78 37.09 5.25
C VAL A 185 -0.42 38.12 6.30
N ASP A 186 -0.77 37.86 7.57
CA ASP A 186 -0.55 38.79 8.69
C ASP A 186 0.94 39.07 8.90
N GLU A 187 1.76 38.02 8.80
CA GLU A 187 3.22 38.09 8.92
C GLU A 187 3.92 38.58 7.64
N LYS A 188 3.15 38.87 6.58
CA LYS A 188 3.64 39.35 5.27
C LYS A 188 4.77 38.47 4.74
N ALA A 189 4.58 37.15 4.85
CA ALA A 189 5.59 36.15 4.53
C ALA A 189 6.07 36.32 3.08
N LYS A 190 7.37 36.56 2.87
CA LYS A 190 7.95 36.81 1.55
C LYS A 190 8.52 35.54 0.92
N LEU A 191 8.53 35.49 -0.41
CA LEU A 191 9.25 34.45 -1.14
C LEU A 191 10.76 34.53 -0.85
N LEU A 192 11.36 33.37 -0.58
CA LEU A 192 12.80 33.21 -0.36
C LEU A 192 13.61 33.30 -1.66
N PHE A 193 12.96 33.00 -2.80
CA PHE A 193 13.53 33.09 -4.14
C PHE A 193 12.42 33.18 -5.19
N ARG A 194 12.77 33.57 -6.42
CA ARG A 194 11.82 33.64 -7.53
C ARG A 194 11.30 32.25 -7.91
N ALA A 195 9.99 32.10 -8.05
CA ALA A 195 9.35 30.85 -8.45
C ALA A 195 9.96 30.26 -9.74
N GLY A 196 10.12 28.94 -9.79
CA GLY A 196 10.69 28.21 -10.93
C GLY A 196 12.23 28.29 -11.08
N THR A 197 12.93 29.01 -10.21
CA THR A 197 14.40 29.17 -10.31
C THR A 197 15.20 28.17 -9.47
N ILE A 198 14.66 27.74 -8.34
CA ILE A 198 15.29 26.83 -7.38
C ILE A 198 14.29 25.76 -6.99
N HIS A 199 14.75 24.52 -6.85
CA HIS A 199 13.99 23.49 -6.16
C HIS A 199 14.36 23.51 -4.67
N SER A 200 13.38 23.78 -3.82
CA SER A 200 13.49 23.75 -2.37
C SER A 200 12.23 23.09 -1.81
N TYR A 201 12.41 21.89 -1.26
CA TYR A 201 11.32 21.11 -0.67
C TYR A 201 10.52 21.95 0.34
N SER A 202 9.21 22.07 0.12
CA SER A 202 8.33 22.98 0.85
C SER A 202 7.08 22.26 1.33
N ASN A 203 6.93 22.15 2.66
CA ASN A 203 5.69 21.69 3.26
C ASN A 203 4.57 22.70 3.02
N THR A 204 4.85 24.00 3.16
CA THR A 204 3.90 25.09 2.87
C THR A 204 3.25 24.96 1.51
N GLY A 205 4.02 24.59 0.48
CA GLY A 205 3.46 24.41 -0.86
C GLY A 205 2.33 23.39 -0.90
N TYR A 206 2.52 22.23 -0.26
CA TYR A 206 1.50 21.16 -0.21
C TYR A 206 0.36 21.46 0.76
N ALA A 207 0.62 22.17 1.85
CA ALA A 207 -0.44 22.64 2.74
C ALA A 207 -1.37 23.65 2.02
N ILE A 208 -0.79 24.53 1.20
CA ILE A 208 -1.56 25.44 0.34
C ILE A 208 -2.33 24.68 -0.74
N LEU A 209 -1.78 23.61 -1.32
CA LEU A 209 -2.53 22.78 -2.29
C LEU A 209 -3.79 22.17 -1.68
N ALA A 210 -3.75 21.76 -0.41
CA ALA A 210 -4.96 21.34 0.29
C ALA A 210 -6.00 22.47 0.37
N SER A 211 -5.59 23.69 0.73
CA SER A 211 -6.48 24.87 0.68
C SER A 211 -7.03 25.14 -0.72
N VAL A 212 -6.22 24.99 -1.78
CA VAL A 212 -6.69 25.17 -3.16
C VAL A 212 -7.82 24.18 -3.49
N ILE A 213 -7.68 22.91 -3.09
CA ILE A 213 -8.74 21.90 -3.24
C ILE A 213 -10.01 22.37 -2.53
N GLU A 214 -9.91 22.85 -1.29
CA GLU A 214 -11.05 23.33 -0.51
C GLU A 214 -11.72 24.55 -1.16
N ARG A 215 -10.92 25.52 -1.64
CA ARG A 215 -11.43 26.74 -2.27
C ARG A 215 -12.12 26.46 -3.61
N VAL A 216 -11.60 25.53 -4.41
CA VAL A 216 -12.18 25.12 -5.71
C VAL A 216 -13.46 24.32 -5.51
N THR A 217 -13.45 23.35 -4.60
CA THR A 217 -14.53 22.36 -4.47
C THR A 217 -15.61 22.78 -3.48
N LYS A 218 -15.31 23.72 -2.58
CA LYS A 218 -16.14 24.07 -1.41
C LYS A 218 -16.39 22.91 -0.45
N GLN A 219 -15.55 21.88 -0.50
CA GLN A 219 -15.53 20.76 0.45
C GLN A 219 -14.28 20.84 1.32
N SER A 220 -14.27 20.21 2.50
CA SER A 220 -13.03 20.05 3.25
C SER A 220 -12.07 19.11 2.52
N PHE A 221 -10.76 19.30 2.71
CA PHE A 221 -9.74 18.46 2.08
C PHE A 221 -9.94 16.98 2.43
N THR A 222 -10.23 16.69 3.71
CA THR A 222 -10.58 15.35 4.20
C THR A 222 -11.73 14.72 3.42
N ARG A 223 -12.84 15.47 3.26
CA ARG A 223 -14.02 14.96 2.55
C ARG A 223 -13.71 14.69 1.09
N PHE A 224 -12.98 15.59 0.44
CA PHE A 224 -12.59 15.41 -0.95
C PHE A 224 -11.74 14.14 -1.14
N LEU A 225 -10.73 13.92 -0.29
CA LEU A 225 -9.92 12.70 -0.35
C LEU A 225 -10.76 11.44 -0.14
N TYR A 226 -11.68 11.45 0.81
CA TYR A 226 -12.56 10.31 1.05
C TYR A 226 -13.41 9.98 -0.18
N GLU A 227 -14.16 10.97 -0.70
CA GLU A 227 -15.09 10.77 -1.83
C GLU A 227 -14.38 10.43 -3.15
N ASN A 228 -13.15 10.91 -3.35
CA ASN A 228 -12.49 10.84 -4.67
C ASN A 228 -11.28 9.89 -4.72
N ILE A 229 -10.78 9.42 -3.57
CA ILE A 229 -9.63 8.52 -3.49
C ILE A 229 -9.92 7.35 -2.55
N PHE A 230 -10.22 7.60 -1.28
CA PHE A 230 -10.26 6.52 -0.29
C PHE A 230 -11.43 5.57 -0.51
N ASP A 231 -12.66 6.09 -0.67
CA ASP A 231 -13.84 5.27 -0.92
C ASP A 231 -13.78 4.57 -2.29
N PRO A 232 -13.43 5.25 -3.40
CA PRO A 232 -13.21 4.56 -4.67
C PRO A 232 -12.15 3.46 -4.61
N LEU A 233 -11.09 3.60 -3.83
CA LEU A 233 -10.07 2.56 -3.69
C LEU A 233 -10.31 1.61 -2.53
N GLU A 234 -11.44 1.73 -1.82
CA GLU A 234 -11.79 0.90 -0.66
C GLU A 234 -10.74 0.97 0.47
N MET A 235 -10.10 2.13 0.64
CA MET A 235 -9.10 2.44 1.66
C MET A 235 -9.75 2.87 2.97
N TYR A 236 -10.56 1.99 3.56
CA TYR A 236 -11.42 2.32 4.71
C TYR A 236 -10.69 2.48 6.05
N ASN A 237 -9.39 2.20 6.10
CA ASN A 237 -8.53 2.45 7.26
C ASN A 237 -7.58 3.63 7.00
N THR A 238 -7.90 4.44 6.00
CA THR A 238 -7.16 5.67 5.65
C THR A 238 -7.99 6.89 6.02
N PHE A 239 -7.39 7.80 6.78
CA PHE A 239 -8.06 8.97 7.34
C PHE A 239 -7.06 10.10 7.59
N THR A 240 -7.56 11.27 7.97
CA THR A 240 -6.75 12.48 8.19
C THR A 240 -6.56 12.80 9.67
N SER A 241 -5.46 13.48 10.01
CA SER A 241 -5.18 13.98 11.36
C SER A 241 -6.24 14.98 11.84
N ALA A 242 -6.95 15.67 10.94
CA ALA A 242 -8.08 16.51 11.32
C ALA A 242 -9.22 15.67 11.93
N GLU A 243 -9.54 14.50 11.37
CA GLU A 243 -10.59 13.63 11.92
C GLU A 243 -10.23 13.07 13.30
N LEU A 244 -8.93 12.83 13.54
CA LEU A 244 -8.41 12.46 14.85
C LEU A 244 -8.61 13.59 15.88
N ILE A 245 -8.16 14.80 15.52
CA ILE A 245 -8.17 15.96 16.42
C ILE A 245 -9.60 16.40 16.71
N ASP A 246 -10.45 16.38 15.69
CA ASP A 246 -11.86 16.76 15.79
C ASP A 246 -12.73 15.60 16.31
N SER A 247 -12.14 14.42 16.56
CA SER A 247 -12.80 13.21 17.09
C SER A 247 -14.00 12.75 16.25
N THR A 248 -13.90 12.87 14.93
CA THR A 248 -14.99 12.53 13.99
C THR A 248 -14.92 11.09 13.46
N ILE A 249 -13.90 10.33 13.85
CA ILE A 249 -13.69 8.95 13.44
C ILE A 249 -13.45 8.02 14.64
N GLN A 250 -13.87 6.76 14.52
CA GLN A 250 -13.50 5.69 15.43
C GLN A 250 -12.43 4.81 14.79
N ILE A 251 -11.29 4.67 15.44
CA ILE A 251 -10.16 3.91 14.89
C ILE A 251 -9.99 2.62 15.67
N LYS A 252 -9.87 1.52 14.92
CA LYS A 252 -9.68 0.18 15.48
C LYS A 252 -8.29 -0.01 16.07
N SER A 253 -7.25 0.41 15.35
CA SER A 253 -5.85 0.31 15.76
C SER A 253 -5.02 1.42 15.12
N MET A 254 -4.21 2.11 15.92
CA MET A 254 -3.32 3.18 15.47
C MET A 254 -1.97 3.06 16.17
N ALA A 255 -0.90 3.12 15.40
CA ALA A 255 0.44 3.24 15.93
C ALA A 255 0.67 4.65 16.48
N LEU A 256 1.22 4.77 17.68
CA LEU A 256 1.72 6.04 18.21
C LEU A 256 3.15 6.26 17.72
N GLY A 257 3.50 7.51 17.40
CA GLY A 257 4.87 7.88 17.05
C GLY A 257 5.77 7.86 18.28
N HIS A 258 6.99 7.32 18.14
CA HIS A 258 7.96 7.25 19.22
C HIS A 258 9.31 7.85 18.86
N ARG A 259 9.96 8.49 19.85
CA ARG A 259 11.40 8.81 19.80
C ARG A 259 12.22 7.76 20.54
N THR A 260 13.40 7.48 19.99
CA THR A 260 14.39 6.63 20.64
C THR A 260 15.00 7.37 21.82
N ILE A 261 15.03 6.71 22.98
CA ILE A 261 15.74 7.17 24.18
C ILE A 261 16.79 6.12 24.59
N ARG A 262 17.69 6.46 25.53
CA ARG A 262 18.77 5.55 25.98
C ARG A 262 18.27 4.16 26.39
N ARG A 263 17.04 4.05 26.89
CA ARG A 263 16.39 2.79 27.26
C ARG A 263 14.97 2.73 26.69
N GLY A 264 14.86 2.32 25.42
CA GLY A 264 13.57 2.05 24.77
C GLY A 264 13.01 3.22 23.98
N LEU A 265 11.68 3.25 23.86
CA LEU A 265 10.93 4.20 23.05
C LEU A 265 10.01 5.05 23.94
N LEU A 266 9.94 6.35 23.68
CA LEU A 266 9.00 7.26 24.34
C LEU A 266 8.01 7.79 23.32
N SER A 267 6.71 7.66 23.60
CA SER A 267 5.64 8.18 22.75
C SER A 267 5.73 9.70 22.63
N ILE A 268 5.46 10.20 21.44
CA ILE A 268 5.42 11.62 21.10
C ILE A 268 3.96 12.07 21.12
N THR A 269 3.71 13.22 21.72
CA THR A 269 2.40 13.88 21.68
C THR A 269 2.28 14.65 20.37
N PRO A 270 1.14 14.58 19.68
CA PRO A 270 0.85 15.41 18.50
C PRO A 270 1.16 16.89 18.72
N SER A 271 1.93 17.52 17.84
CA SER A 271 2.19 18.96 17.88
C SER A 271 1.03 19.78 17.32
N VAL A 272 1.08 21.09 17.57
CA VAL A 272 0.12 22.07 17.03
C VAL A 272 0.01 22.02 15.50
N HIS A 273 1.01 21.48 14.79
CA HIS A 273 1.04 21.43 13.33
C HIS A 273 0.13 20.34 12.71
N ASN A 274 -0.43 19.43 13.50
CA ASN A 274 -1.07 18.21 12.98
C ASN A 274 -2.47 18.42 12.39
N ARG A 275 -3.11 19.56 12.62
CA ARG A 275 -4.41 19.90 12.00
C ARG A 275 -4.24 20.62 10.65
N ILE A 276 -3.03 21.07 10.30
CA ILE A 276 -2.69 21.57 8.96
C ILE A 276 -2.36 20.37 8.07
N LEU A 277 -3.19 20.17 7.05
CA LEU A 277 -3.15 19.01 6.15
C LEU A 277 -2.50 19.34 4.80
N GLY A 278 -2.22 18.31 4.00
CA GLY A 278 -1.74 18.38 2.63
C GLY A 278 -0.25 18.05 2.49
N ASP A 279 0.59 18.62 3.37
CA ASP A 279 2.01 18.25 3.44
C ASP A 279 2.25 16.93 4.18
N LYS A 280 1.33 16.60 5.10
CA LYS A 280 1.28 15.40 5.95
C LYS A 280 -0.16 15.17 6.40
N GLY A 281 -0.33 14.35 7.44
CA GLY A 281 -1.58 14.23 8.16
C GLY A 281 -2.55 13.22 7.55
N ILE A 282 -2.11 12.37 6.63
CA ILE A 282 -2.85 11.15 6.26
C ILE A 282 -2.28 10.00 7.10
N HIS A 283 -3.18 9.18 7.63
CA HIS A 283 -2.88 7.91 8.31
C HIS A 283 -3.39 6.77 7.44
N SER A 284 -2.65 5.68 7.35
CA SER A 284 -3.04 4.51 6.55
C SER A 284 -2.43 3.22 7.09
N THR A 285 -2.95 2.09 6.63
CA THR A 285 -2.39 0.74 6.84
C THR A 285 -1.59 0.28 5.62
N LEU A 286 -0.89 -0.85 5.73
CA LEU A 286 -0.23 -1.47 4.58
C LEU A 286 -1.23 -1.91 3.50
N GLU A 287 -2.37 -2.47 3.91
CA GLU A 287 -3.40 -2.96 2.98
C GLU A 287 -3.99 -1.83 2.14
N ASP A 288 -4.27 -0.69 2.77
CA ASP A 288 -4.80 0.47 2.06
C ASP A 288 -3.73 1.11 1.16
N LEU A 289 -2.46 1.14 1.57
CA LEU A 289 -1.38 1.60 0.68
C LEU A 289 -1.12 0.66 -0.50
N TYR A 290 -1.40 -0.63 -0.36
CA TYR A 290 -1.40 -1.56 -1.49
C TYR A 290 -2.55 -1.26 -2.46
N LYS A 291 -3.76 -0.94 -1.95
CA LYS A 291 -4.88 -0.50 -2.80
C LYS A 291 -4.57 0.82 -3.51
N TRP A 292 -3.90 1.75 -2.84
CA TRP A 292 -3.35 2.96 -3.46
C TRP A 292 -2.34 2.62 -4.56
N ASP A 293 -1.40 1.71 -4.30
CA ASP A 293 -0.42 1.24 -5.29
C ASP A 293 -1.09 0.73 -6.57
N GLN A 294 -2.08 -0.17 -6.41
CA GLN A 294 -2.81 -0.76 -7.53
C GLN A 294 -3.72 0.26 -8.22
N GLY A 295 -4.34 1.16 -7.43
CA GLY A 295 -5.18 2.23 -7.94
C GLY A 295 -4.44 3.14 -8.92
N LEU A 296 -3.15 3.40 -8.67
CA LEU A 296 -2.31 4.20 -9.56
C LEU A 296 -1.96 3.49 -10.89
N TYR A 297 -2.02 2.15 -10.96
CA TYR A 297 -1.88 1.43 -12.24
C TYR A 297 -3.20 1.36 -13.04
N SER A 298 -4.30 1.79 -12.43
CA SER A 298 -5.62 1.83 -13.05
C SER A 298 -6.00 3.24 -13.52
N ASP A 299 -6.99 3.35 -14.39
CA ASP A 299 -7.62 4.63 -14.74
C ASP A 299 -8.74 5.04 -13.76
N LYS A 300 -8.80 4.42 -12.56
CA LYS A 300 -9.88 4.66 -11.59
C LYS A 300 -9.78 6.01 -10.89
N ILE A 301 -8.56 6.46 -10.61
CA ILE A 301 -8.31 7.71 -9.85
C ILE A 301 -7.72 8.84 -10.72
N LEU A 302 -6.87 8.50 -11.69
CA LEU A 302 -6.28 9.41 -12.69
C LEU A 302 -6.07 8.62 -13.97
N SER A 303 -6.08 9.29 -15.12
CA SER A 303 -5.61 8.66 -16.35
C SER A 303 -4.11 8.36 -16.28
N GLN A 304 -3.68 7.29 -16.96
CA GLN A 304 -2.25 6.98 -17.09
C GLN A 304 -1.44 8.12 -17.75
N GLU A 305 -2.06 8.94 -18.61
CA GLU A 305 -1.41 10.11 -19.20
C GLU A 305 -1.08 11.18 -18.16
N THR A 306 -2.06 11.57 -17.33
CA THR A 306 -1.85 12.54 -16.25
C THR A 306 -0.88 12.00 -15.20
N LEU A 307 -0.96 10.71 -14.89
CA LEU A 307 -0.05 10.09 -13.94
C LEU A 307 1.40 10.06 -14.46
N LYS A 308 1.60 9.80 -15.75
CA LYS A 308 2.91 9.92 -16.38
C LYS A 308 3.46 11.34 -16.21
N GLN A 309 2.64 12.38 -16.39
CA GLN A 309 3.05 13.76 -16.14
C GLN A 309 3.44 13.99 -14.67
N ALA A 310 2.74 13.37 -13.72
CA ALA A 310 3.09 13.43 -12.30
C ALA A 310 4.44 12.79 -11.97
N TYR A 311 4.90 11.84 -12.79
CA TYR A 311 6.19 11.15 -12.62
C TYR A 311 7.33 11.77 -13.44
N GLU A 312 7.07 12.84 -14.19
CA GLU A 312 8.12 13.51 -14.95
C GLU A 312 9.00 14.38 -14.03
N PRO A 313 10.34 14.31 -14.16
CA PRO A 313 11.24 15.17 -13.40
C PRO A 313 10.98 16.66 -13.65
N THR A 314 11.09 17.46 -12.59
CA THR A 314 10.93 18.91 -12.67
C THR A 314 12.05 19.55 -13.48
N MET A 315 11.67 20.32 -14.50
CA MET A 315 12.56 21.19 -15.26
C MET A 315 12.58 22.60 -14.67
N LEU A 316 13.73 23.02 -14.12
CA LEU A 316 13.93 24.39 -13.67
C LEU A 316 14.14 25.35 -14.86
N SER A 317 13.90 26.65 -14.64
CA SER A 317 14.07 27.72 -15.65
C SER A 317 15.41 27.74 -16.40
N LYS A 318 16.49 27.19 -15.81
CA LYS A 318 17.81 27.03 -16.46
C LYS A 318 18.04 25.65 -17.09
N LYS A 319 16.98 24.92 -17.44
CA LYS A 319 17.00 23.56 -17.99
C LYS A 319 17.75 22.55 -17.11
N ARG A 320 17.74 22.75 -15.78
CA ARG A 320 18.28 21.79 -14.82
C ARG A 320 17.18 20.83 -14.40
N ASN A 321 17.39 19.54 -14.61
CA ASN A 321 16.51 18.48 -14.13
C ASN A 321 16.64 18.32 -12.62
N VAL A 322 15.51 18.13 -11.95
CA VAL A 322 15.43 17.73 -10.55
C VAL A 322 14.59 16.46 -10.47
N PRO A 323 15.06 15.42 -9.77
CA PRO A 323 14.37 14.12 -9.67
C PRO A 323 13.15 14.18 -8.73
N TYR A 324 12.19 15.05 -9.05
CA TYR A 324 10.94 15.26 -8.33
C TYR A 324 9.86 15.66 -9.35
N GLY A 325 8.72 14.96 -9.33
CA GLY A 325 7.50 15.29 -10.06
C GLY A 325 6.40 15.75 -9.10
N PHE A 326 5.13 15.50 -9.41
CA PHE A 326 4.00 15.95 -8.60
C PHE A 326 3.77 15.04 -7.40
N GLY A 327 4.52 15.26 -6.32
CA GLY A 327 4.38 14.51 -5.06
C GLY A 327 5.20 13.22 -5.03
N PHE A 328 5.95 12.97 -6.10
CA PHE A 328 6.78 11.78 -6.28
C PHE A 328 8.23 12.18 -6.54
N ARG A 329 9.17 11.60 -5.79
CA ARG A 329 10.57 11.58 -6.19
C ARG A 329 10.72 10.56 -7.31
N THR A 330 11.61 10.83 -8.25
CA THR A 330 11.79 9.98 -9.44
C THR A 330 13.20 9.42 -9.48
N GLY A 331 13.36 8.20 -9.97
CA GLY A 331 14.66 7.58 -10.19
C GLY A 331 14.60 6.61 -11.36
N ASP A 332 15.78 6.17 -11.76
CA ASP A 332 15.99 5.15 -12.78
C ASP A 332 17.10 4.23 -12.28
N LEU A 333 16.83 2.93 -12.27
CA LEU A 333 17.80 1.90 -11.92
C LEU A 333 17.94 0.96 -13.13
N GLU A 334 19.01 1.15 -13.90
CA GLU A 334 19.33 0.30 -15.06
C GLU A 334 18.18 0.20 -16.09
N GLY A 335 17.42 1.27 -16.28
CA GLY A 335 16.26 1.32 -17.18
C GLY A 335 14.92 0.99 -16.51
N GLU A 336 14.92 0.53 -15.25
CA GLU A 336 13.71 0.45 -14.44
C GLU A 336 13.40 1.79 -13.80
N ARG A 337 12.34 2.46 -14.29
CA ARG A 337 11.87 3.72 -13.70
C ARG A 337 11.20 3.42 -12.38
N TYR A 338 11.59 4.15 -11.34
CA TYR A 338 10.91 4.06 -10.04
C TYR A 338 10.52 5.43 -9.52
N VAL A 339 9.44 5.46 -8.76
CA VAL A 339 8.97 6.65 -8.04
C VAL A 339 8.83 6.34 -6.57
N TYR A 340 9.08 7.33 -5.73
CA TYR A 340 9.01 7.12 -4.30
C TYR A 340 8.67 8.38 -3.51
N HIS A 341 8.26 8.20 -2.27
CA HIS A 341 8.35 9.24 -1.27
C HIS A 341 8.72 8.66 0.08
N HIS A 342 9.45 9.42 0.88
CA HIS A 342 9.72 9.10 2.27
C HIS A 342 8.93 10.01 3.19
N GLY A 343 8.58 9.50 4.36
CA GLY A 343 7.91 10.24 5.41
C GLY A 343 8.80 10.34 6.64
N LEU A 344 8.88 11.52 7.26
CA LEU A 344 9.44 11.69 8.59
C LEU A 344 8.60 12.72 9.34
N TRP A 345 7.90 12.30 10.39
CA TRP A 345 7.10 13.19 11.23
C TRP A 345 6.88 12.54 12.59
N GLU A 346 7.11 13.28 13.68
CA GLU A 346 6.71 12.90 15.04
C GLU A 346 6.92 11.43 15.45
N GLY A 347 8.09 10.87 15.10
CA GLY A 347 8.46 9.49 15.44
C GLY A 347 8.12 8.46 14.37
N PHE A 348 7.35 8.84 13.35
CA PHE A 348 7.13 8.05 12.15
C PHE A 348 8.25 8.26 11.13
N ARG A 349 8.67 7.16 10.49
CA ARG A 349 9.65 7.16 9.41
C ARG A 349 9.25 6.14 8.36
N ASN A 350 8.68 6.59 7.25
CA ASN A 350 8.04 5.71 6.26
C ASN A 350 8.75 5.77 4.91
N ALA A 351 8.61 4.71 4.11
CA ALA A 351 9.02 4.67 2.71
C ALA A 351 7.94 4.00 1.90
N PHE A 352 7.71 4.56 0.72
CA PHE A 352 6.93 3.95 -0.32
C PHE A 352 7.70 4.13 -1.62
N VAL A 353 8.23 3.02 -2.15
CA VAL A 353 8.94 2.95 -3.42
C VAL A 353 8.16 2.08 -4.38
N ARG A 354 7.95 2.53 -5.62
CA ARG A 354 7.21 1.85 -6.68
C ARG A 354 8.09 1.77 -7.93
N TYR A 355 8.24 0.58 -8.49
CA TYR A 355 8.95 0.30 -9.74
C TYR A 355 7.90 0.17 -10.84
N ILE A 356 7.90 1.13 -11.77
CA ILE A 356 6.75 1.44 -12.62
C ILE A 356 6.52 0.38 -13.69
N ASN A 357 7.58 -0.19 -14.26
CA ASN A 357 7.41 -1.13 -15.37
C ASN A 357 7.16 -2.54 -14.85
N SER A 358 7.81 -2.93 -13.74
CA SER A 358 7.63 -4.26 -13.16
C SER A 358 6.38 -4.40 -12.31
N GLY A 359 5.80 -3.29 -11.84
CA GLY A 359 4.69 -3.35 -10.89
C GLY A 359 5.13 -3.74 -9.48
N ASP A 360 6.42 -3.60 -9.17
CA ASP A 360 6.98 -3.92 -7.86
C ASP A 360 6.86 -2.72 -6.91
N ALA A 361 6.77 -2.98 -5.61
CA ALA A 361 6.82 -1.92 -4.60
C ALA A 361 7.35 -2.40 -3.25
N VAL A 362 7.97 -1.47 -2.52
CA VAL A 362 8.41 -1.65 -1.13
C VAL A 362 7.71 -0.59 -0.28
N ILE A 363 6.94 -1.04 0.70
CA ILE A 363 6.24 -0.19 1.66
C ILE A 363 6.78 -0.51 3.06
N ILE A 364 7.32 0.50 3.75
CA ILE A 364 7.75 0.40 5.13
C ILE A 364 7.06 1.49 5.94
N LEU A 365 6.30 1.09 6.94
CA LEU A 365 5.68 1.96 7.93
C LEU A 365 6.36 1.70 9.27
N ASN A 366 6.95 2.73 9.87
CA ASN A 366 7.70 2.58 11.11
C ASN A 366 7.36 3.73 12.05
N ASN A 367 6.97 3.41 13.28
CA ASN A 367 6.57 4.37 14.31
C ASN A 367 7.68 4.60 15.35
N ALA A 368 8.92 4.30 15.00
CA ALA A 368 10.12 4.67 15.74
C ALA A 368 11.19 5.27 14.80
N ASN A 369 11.61 6.51 15.04
CA ASN A 369 12.68 7.15 14.26
C ASN A 369 14.08 6.60 14.62
N GLN A 370 14.33 5.35 14.25
CA GLN A 370 15.56 4.62 14.52
C GLN A 370 16.57 4.79 13.38
N ARG A 371 17.86 4.83 13.73
CA ARG A 371 18.96 5.07 12.77
C ARG A 371 19.09 3.97 11.71
N GLY A 372 18.79 2.73 12.08
CA GLY A 372 18.99 1.56 11.21
C GLY A 372 17.98 1.42 10.07
N TYR A 373 16.92 2.22 10.04
CA TYR A 373 15.82 2.11 9.08
C TYR A 373 16.28 2.08 7.61
N ASN A 374 17.33 2.83 7.25
CA ASN A 374 17.84 2.83 5.88
C ASN A 374 18.43 1.47 5.46
N TYR A 375 19.00 0.70 6.40
CA TYR A 375 19.53 -0.63 6.09
C TYR A 375 18.40 -1.61 5.75
N VAL A 376 17.26 -1.49 6.45
CA VAL A 376 16.08 -2.32 6.20
C VAL A 376 15.53 -2.00 4.80
N LEU A 377 15.36 -0.70 4.48
CA LEU A 377 14.91 -0.27 3.16
C LEU A 377 15.84 -0.75 2.04
N ASP A 378 17.15 -0.48 2.13
CA ASP A 378 18.13 -0.89 1.13
C ASP A 378 18.15 -2.41 0.92
N LYS A 379 18.04 -3.18 2.02
CA LYS A 379 17.99 -4.64 1.93
C LYS A 379 16.76 -5.13 1.20
N PHE A 380 15.58 -4.56 1.49
CA PHE A 380 14.33 -4.96 0.83
C PHE A 380 14.23 -4.50 -0.62
N GLN A 381 14.80 -3.35 -0.99
CA GLN A 381 14.92 -2.94 -2.39
C GLN A 381 15.81 -3.91 -3.17
N LYS A 382 16.98 -4.29 -2.63
CA LYS A 382 17.84 -5.28 -3.29
C LYS A 382 17.16 -6.64 -3.46
N ILE A 383 16.42 -7.08 -2.45
CA ILE A 383 15.63 -8.32 -2.51
C ILE A 383 14.61 -8.24 -3.64
N ILE A 384 13.90 -7.13 -3.81
CA ILE A 384 12.84 -7.04 -4.82
C ILE A 384 13.39 -7.03 -6.25
N GLU A 385 14.62 -6.57 -6.43
CA GLU A 385 15.34 -6.57 -7.70
C GLU A 385 15.80 -7.98 -8.12
N GLU A 386 15.77 -8.97 -7.22
CA GLU A 386 16.08 -10.36 -7.55
C GLU A 386 14.92 -11.03 -8.32
N ASP A 387 15.23 -11.87 -9.33
CA ASP A 387 14.24 -12.55 -10.18
C ASP A 387 13.68 -13.86 -9.58
N ASP A 388 13.83 -14.06 -8.27
CA ASP A 388 13.62 -15.34 -7.59
C ASP A 388 12.16 -15.59 -7.13
N PHE A 389 11.21 -14.75 -7.54
CA PHE A 389 9.81 -14.76 -7.07
C PHE A 389 8.81 -15.41 -8.06
N GLN A 390 9.17 -16.55 -8.63
CA GLN A 390 8.34 -17.28 -9.60
C GLN A 390 7.67 -18.50 -8.96
N LEU A 391 6.40 -18.74 -9.30
CA LEU A 391 5.73 -20.00 -8.97
C LEU A 391 6.28 -21.12 -9.87
N THR A 392 6.32 -22.35 -9.36
CA THR A 392 6.58 -23.51 -10.24
C THR A 392 5.43 -23.68 -11.25
N PRO A 393 5.64 -24.33 -12.41
CA PRO A 393 4.56 -24.50 -13.39
C PRO A 393 3.29 -25.13 -12.82
N VAL A 394 3.42 -26.10 -11.89
CA VAL A 394 2.29 -26.73 -11.19
C VAL A 394 1.54 -25.71 -10.32
N GLN A 395 2.28 -24.92 -9.54
CA GLN A 395 1.70 -23.90 -8.68
C GLN A 395 1.05 -22.78 -9.48
N GLN A 396 1.65 -22.39 -10.61
CA GLN A 396 1.09 -21.38 -11.50
C GLN A 396 -0.24 -21.86 -12.08
N ILE A 397 -0.30 -23.07 -12.63
CA ILE A 397 -1.56 -23.66 -13.12
C ILE A 397 -2.63 -23.71 -12.03
N ALA A 398 -2.26 -24.20 -10.83
CA ALA A 398 -3.20 -24.29 -9.73
C ALA A 398 -3.67 -22.90 -9.25
N PHE A 399 -2.78 -21.91 -9.26
CA PHE A 399 -3.11 -20.53 -8.94
C PHE A 399 -4.05 -19.91 -9.98
N ASP A 400 -3.80 -20.14 -11.28
CA ASP A 400 -4.65 -19.66 -12.37
C ASP A 400 -6.05 -20.28 -12.29
N ILE A 401 -6.15 -21.59 -12.01
CA ILE A 401 -7.43 -22.26 -11.76
C ILE A 401 -8.10 -21.71 -10.49
N ALA A 402 -7.34 -21.40 -9.44
CA ALA A 402 -7.90 -20.85 -8.21
C ALA A 402 -8.49 -19.45 -8.38
N THR A 403 -7.93 -18.65 -9.27
CA THR A 403 -8.30 -17.26 -9.50
C THR A 403 -9.35 -17.11 -10.60
N GLU A 404 -9.21 -17.84 -11.70
CA GLU A 404 -10.07 -17.73 -12.88
C GLU A 404 -11.08 -18.89 -13.00
N GLY A 405 -10.94 -19.96 -12.21
CA GLY A 405 -11.87 -21.07 -12.20
C GLY A 405 -11.87 -21.86 -13.52
N ARG A 406 -13.08 -22.14 -14.05
CA ARG A 406 -13.25 -22.99 -15.24
C ARG A 406 -12.69 -22.38 -16.54
N SER A 407 -12.61 -21.05 -16.65
CA SER A 407 -12.02 -20.44 -17.84
C SER A 407 -10.53 -20.75 -17.96
N ALA A 408 -9.78 -20.75 -16.85
CA ALA A 408 -8.39 -21.19 -16.84
C ALA A 408 -8.26 -22.67 -17.22
N VAL A 409 -9.13 -23.54 -16.68
CA VAL A 409 -9.16 -24.96 -17.05
C VAL A 409 -9.30 -25.14 -18.57
N GLU A 410 -10.29 -24.49 -19.19
CA GLU A 410 -10.52 -24.57 -20.63
C GLU A 410 -9.33 -24.02 -21.44
N PHE A 411 -8.78 -22.87 -21.03
CA PHE A 411 -7.63 -22.26 -21.71
C PHE A 411 -6.39 -23.17 -21.66
N ILE A 412 -6.07 -23.73 -20.49
CA ILE A 412 -4.87 -24.55 -20.28
C ILE A 412 -4.99 -25.87 -21.04
N SER A 413 -6.17 -26.52 -21.00
CA SER A 413 -6.43 -27.76 -21.73
C SER A 413 -6.36 -27.58 -23.25
N ASN A 414 -6.84 -26.46 -23.79
CA ASN A 414 -6.83 -26.22 -25.24
C ASN A 414 -5.44 -25.88 -25.81
N ASN A 415 -4.48 -25.50 -24.97
CA ASN A 415 -3.13 -25.09 -25.38
C ASN A 415 -2.05 -26.17 -25.15
N ASN A 416 -2.43 -27.40 -24.79
CA ASN A 416 -1.50 -28.53 -24.51
C ASN A 416 -0.35 -28.17 -23.55
N VAL A 417 -0.60 -27.25 -22.59
CA VAL A 417 0.41 -26.81 -21.62
C VAL A 417 0.86 -27.97 -20.72
N VAL A 418 0.01 -28.99 -20.58
CA VAL A 418 0.09 -30.06 -19.60
C VAL A 418 0.92 -31.27 -20.08
N ASP A 419 1.06 -31.47 -21.40
CA ASP A 419 1.69 -32.67 -22.00
C ASP A 419 3.18 -32.86 -21.66
N LYS A 420 3.83 -31.84 -21.09
CA LYS A 420 5.25 -31.86 -20.70
C LYS A 420 5.49 -31.64 -19.21
N LEU A 421 4.43 -31.54 -18.40
CA LEU A 421 4.54 -31.26 -16.97
C LEU A 421 4.90 -32.52 -16.18
N SER A 422 5.98 -32.45 -15.39
CA SER A 422 6.26 -33.43 -14.33
C SER A 422 5.58 -32.96 -13.05
N VAL A 423 4.60 -33.72 -12.55
CA VAL A 423 3.82 -33.36 -11.36
C VAL A 423 4.07 -34.35 -10.24
N ASN A 424 4.27 -33.83 -9.03
CA ASN A 424 4.28 -34.60 -7.80
C ASN A 424 2.92 -34.44 -7.12
N GLU A 425 2.22 -35.56 -6.89
CA GLU A 425 0.91 -35.57 -6.22
C GLU A 425 0.93 -34.84 -4.86
N LYS A 426 2.07 -34.88 -4.15
CA LYS A 426 2.25 -34.17 -2.88
C LYS A 426 2.12 -32.65 -3.02
N ASP A 427 2.53 -32.09 -4.16
CA ASP A 427 2.46 -30.65 -4.41
C ASP A 427 1.00 -30.24 -4.64
N ILE A 428 0.23 -31.05 -5.39
CA ILE A 428 -1.21 -30.84 -5.57
C ILE A 428 -1.95 -30.91 -4.24
N LEU A 429 -1.71 -31.98 -3.46
CA LEU A 429 -2.36 -32.17 -2.16
C LEU A 429 -2.08 -31.02 -1.19
N GLU A 430 -0.89 -30.42 -1.24
CA GLU A 430 -0.62 -29.24 -0.42
C GLU A 430 -1.39 -28.02 -0.90
N ILE A 431 -1.38 -27.73 -2.20
CA ILE A 431 -2.10 -26.57 -2.75
C ILE A 431 -3.59 -26.67 -2.42
N THR A 432 -4.18 -27.86 -2.60
CA THR A 432 -5.58 -28.10 -2.25
C THR A 432 -5.82 -28.02 -0.76
N SER A 433 -4.87 -28.45 0.09
CA SER A 433 -4.96 -28.28 1.54
C SER A 433 -4.95 -26.81 1.96
N LEU A 434 -4.11 -25.98 1.34
CA LEU A 434 -4.09 -24.53 1.60
C LEU A 434 -5.44 -23.89 1.28
N LEU A 435 -6.04 -24.25 0.14
CA LEU A 435 -7.36 -23.76 -0.24
C LEU A 435 -8.47 -24.21 0.72
N VAL A 436 -8.42 -25.46 1.19
CA VAL A 436 -9.35 -25.95 2.23
C VAL A 436 -9.17 -25.18 3.54
N GLU A 437 -7.94 -24.89 3.96
CA GLU A 437 -7.65 -24.06 5.14
C GLU A 437 -8.17 -22.62 4.98
N MET A 438 -8.28 -22.14 3.74
CA MET A 438 -8.87 -20.85 3.38
C MET A 438 -10.39 -20.90 3.20
N ASP A 439 -11.06 -22.00 3.55
CA ASP A 439 -12.50 -22.22 3.38
C ASP A 439 -12.94 -22.21 1.89
N LYS A 440 -12.09 -22.72 0.99
CA LYS A 440 -12.31 -22.83 -0.46
C LYS A 440 -12.26 -24.29 -0.97
N PRO A 441 -13.03 -25.23 -0.39
CA PRO A 441 -12.97 -26.64 -0.78
C PRO A 441 -13.45 -26.91 -2.21
N ALA A 442 -14.36 -26.09 -2.75
CA ALA A 442 -14.83 -26.24 -4.13
C ALA A 442 -13.73 -25.95 -5.16
N ILE A 443 -12.96 -24.88 -4.94
CA ILE A 443 -11.79 -24.54 -5.77
C ILE A 443 -10.71 -25.61 -5.65
N ALA A 444 -10.46 -26.10 -4.42
CA ALA A 444 -9.53 -27.20 -4.18
C ALA A 444 -9.92 -28.47 -4.97
N GLY A 445 -11.21 -28.81 -4.99
CA GLY A 445 -11.75 -29.92 -5.77
C GLY A 445 -11.53 -29.74 -7.28
N LEU A 446 -11.81 -28.55 -7.81
CA LEU A 446 -11.61 -28.23 -9.23
C LEU A 446 -10.15 -28.42 -9.67
N ILE A 447 -9.19 -27.97 -8.85
CA ILE A 447 -7.76 -28.16 -9.13
C ILE A 447 -7.39 -29.64 -9.11
N TYR A 448 -7.84 -30.39 -8.10
CA TYR A 448 -7.55 -31.82 -8.01
C TYR A 448 -8.09 -32.57 -9.23
N GLU A 449 -9.37 -32.33 -9.58
CA GLU A 449 -10.04 -32.93 -10.74
C GLU A 449 -9.30 -32.60 -12.05
N PHE A 450 -8.82 -31.36 -12.21
CA PHE A 450 -8.04 -30.96 -13.38
C PHE A 450 -6.77 -31.82 -13.54
N PHE A 451 -5.96 -31.95 -12.48
CA PHE A 451 -4.73 -32.76 -12.56
C PHE A 451 -5.03 -34.26 -12.71
N GLU A 452 -6.12 -34.76 -12.14
CA GLU A 452 -6.56 -36.16 -12.30
C GLU A 452 -6.96 -36.46 -13.74
N ASN A 453 -7.81 -35.62 -14.35
CA ASN A 453 -8.31 -35.81 -15.71
C ASN A 453 -7.20 -35.74 -16.78
N ASN A 454 -6.09 -35.06 -16.48
CA ASN A 454 -4.91 -35.02 -17.35
C ASN A 454 -3.90 -36.14 -17.06
N GLY A 455 -4.24 -37.12 -16.21
CA GLY A 455 -3.39 -38.28 -15.91
C GLY A 455 -2.14 -37.95 -15.09
N LEU A 456 -2.11 -36.79 -14.42
CA LEU A 456 -0.96 -36.31 -13.66
C LEU A 456 -0.96 -36.75 -12.20
N ILE A 457 -2.09 -37.25 -11.70
CA ILE A 457 -2.22 -37.90 -10.39
C ILE A 457 -3.00 -39.22 -10.56
N LYS A 458 -2.73 -40.21 -9.71
CA LYS A 458 -3.39 -41.52 -9.80
C LYS A 458 -4.83 -41.41 -9.33
N GLN A 459 -5.78 -41.99 -10.07
CA GLN A 459 -7.15 -42.18 -9.59
C GLN A 459 -7.12 -42.87 -8.23
N SER A 460 -7.74 -42.26 -7.23
CA SER A 460 -8.04 -42.97 -5.99
C SER A 460 -9.07 -44.03 -6.35
N THR A 461 -8.64 -45.27 -6.58
CA THR A 461 -9.56 -46.39 -6.69
C THR A 461 -10.17 -46.57 -5.31
N SER A 462 -11.33 -45.97 -5.10
CA SER A 462 -12.25 -46.40 -4.06
C SER A 462 -12.62 -47.84 -4.39
N ASN A 463 -11.87 -48.80 -3.83
CA ASN A 463 -12.30 -50.18 -3.74
C ASN A 463 -13.56 -50.19 -2.88
N ILE A 464 -14.71 -49.94 -3.51
CA ILE A 464 -16.00 -50.41 -3.03
C ILE A 464 -15.90 -51.92 -3.13
N VAL A 465 -15.44 -52.54 -2.04
CA VAL A 465 -15.62 -53.96 -1.82
C VAL A 465 -17.13 -54.16 -1.77
N SER A 466 -17.69 -54.66 -2.87
CA SER A 466 -19.02 -55.26 -2.88
C SER A 466 -19.00 -56.39 -1.87
N VAL A 467 -19.68 -56.17 -0.75
CA VAL A 467 -20.07 -57.26 0.15
C VAL A 467 -21.27 -57.93 -0.50
N ASP A 468 -21.01 -59.05 -1.18
CA ASP A 468 -22.02 -60.08 -1.42
C ASP A 468 -22.26 -60.89 -0.15
#